data_AF-A0AAV0YTT8-F1
#
_entry.id   AF-A0AAV0YTT8-F1
#
_cell.length_a   1.000
_cell.length_b   1.000
_cell.length_c   1.000
_cell.angle_alpha   90.00
_cell.angle_beta   90.00
_cell.angle_gamma   90.00
#
_symmetry.space_group_name_H-M   'P 1'
#
loop_
_entity.id
_entity.type
_entity.pdbx_description
1 polymer ?
#
loop_
_entity_poly.entity_id
_entity_poly.type
_entity_poly.pdbx_seq_one_letter_code
_entity_poly.pdbx_strand_id
1 'polypeptide(L)'
;MFEIVVHQLAFHALDMAGLINKINRSTISPLPIVYSSTLKQIIKSMLRKHPEHRPTTADWLRHPHLQPFVLRSRNTPSVFILVLLISCNSLEKNLTNLAVARTRGTKMKGLQTVWRKFIRLKKMEMYRQETAN
;
A
#
# COMPACT_ATOMS: atom_id res chain seq x y z
N MET A 1 7.43 2.26 3.94
CA MET A 1 8.63 3.13 3.75
C MET A 1 9.74 2.80 4.74
N PHE A 2 9.47 2.72 6.05
CA PHE A 2 10.46 2.30 7.05
C PHE A 2 11.12 0.96 6.70
N GLU A 3 10.33 -0.06 6.35
CA GLU A 3 10.83 -1.40 5.97
C GLU A 3 11.79 -1.40 4.80
N ILE A 4 11.60 -0.51 3.82
CA ILE A 4 12.47 -0.41 2.65
C ILE A 4 13.83 0.19 3.03
N VAL A 5 13.83 1.09 4.02
CA VAL A 5 15.02 1.84 4.45
C VAL A 5 15.83 1.06 5.48
N VAL A 6 15.17 0.38 6.42
CA VAL A 6 15.82 -0.31 7.55
C VAL A 6 15.82 -1.83 7.39
N HIS A 7 15.08 -2.37 6.42
CA HIS A 7 14.88 -3.81 6.24
C HIS A 7 14.31 -4.51 7.48
N GLN A 8 13.51 -3.79 8.26
CA GLN A 8 12.87 -4.25 9.49
C GLN A 8 11.48 -3.63 9.65
N LEU A 9 10.62 -4.28 10.43
CA LEU A 9 9.31 -3.75 10.80
C LEU A 9 9.47 -2.46 11.62
N ALA A 10 8.61 -1.48 11.35
CA ALA A 10 8.60 -0.21 12.10
C ALA A 10 8.22 -0.43 13.59
N PHE A 11 7.32 -1.38 13.84
CA PHE A 11 6.90 -1.80 15.17
C PHE A 11 7.16 -3.30 15.30
N HIS A 12 8.10 -3.67 16.18
CA HIS A 12 8.44 -5.06 16.48
C HIS A 12 8.33 -5.29 17.99
N ALA A 13 7.65 -6.35 18.41
CA ALA A 13 7.50 -6.73 19.81
C ALA A 13 7.40 -8.26 19.93
N LEU A 14 7.73 -8.79 21.12
CA LEU A 14 7.67 -10.22 21.42
C LEU A 14 6.23 -10.71 21.65
N ASP A 15 5.36 -9.83 22.13
CA ASP A 15 3.97 -10.14 22.47
C ASP A 15 3.01 -9.14 21.80
N MET A 16 1.78 -9.58 21.53
CA MET A 16 0.73 -8.78 20.89
C MET A 16 0.38 -7.54 21.73
N ALA A 17 0.33 -7.64 23.06
CA ALA A 17 0.08 -6.47 23.91
C ALA A 17 1.22 -5.45 23.81
N GLY A 18 2.47 -5.93 23.74
CA GLY A 18 3.65 -5.10 23.48
C GLY A 18 3.59 -4.42 22.12
N LEU A 19 3.14 -5.12 21.08
CA LEU A 19 2.97 -4.59 19.74
C LEU A 19 1.93 -3.46 19.71
N ILE A 20 0.75 -3.71 20.29
CA ILE A 20 -0.35 -2.74 20.39
C ILE A 20 0.14 -1.49 21.13
N ASN A 21 0.85 -1.66 22.24
CA ASN A 21 1.41 -0.53 23.00
C ASN A 21 2.42 0.28 22.19
N LYS A 22 3.31 -0.37 21.43
CA LYS A 22 4.27 0.34 20.56
C LYS A 22 3.58 1.12 19.44
N ILE A 23 2.52 0.57 18.85
CA ILE A 23 1.71 1.25 17.83
C ILE A 23 0.99 2.46 18.45
N ASN A 24 0.32 2.27 19.60
CA ASN A 24 -0.42 3.32 20.29
C ASN A 24 0.46 4.46 20.79
N ARG A 25 1.72 4.17 21.15
CA ARG A 25 2.71 5.19 21.53
C ARG A 25 3.49 5.74 20.33
N SER A 26 3.29 5.18 19.14
CA SER A 26 4.07 5.48 17.92
C SER A 26 5.58 5.39 18.14
N THR A 27 6.02 4.47 19.01
CA THR A 27 7.44 4.23 19.29
C THR A 27 8.03 3.35 18.20
N ILE A 28 8.61 4.00 17.19
CA ILE A 28 9.25 3.33 16.05
C ILE A 28 10.66 2.86 16.42
N SER A 29 11.10 1.78 15.78
CA SER A 29 12.50 1.36 15.81
C SER A 29 13.43 2.50 15.33
N PRO A 30 14.67 2.60 15.87
CA PRO A 30 15.57 3.69 15.53
C PRO A 30 15.96 3.65 14.04
N LEU A 31 15.95 4.82 13.39
CA LEU A 31 16.42 4.97 12.01
C LEU A 31 17.96 5.12 11.98
N PRO A 32 18.66 4.48 11.03
CA PRO A 32 20.11 4.64 10.89
C PRO A 32 20.55 6.09 10.77
N ILE A 33 21.68 6.42 11.40
CA ILE A 33 22.18 7.80 11.50
C ILE A 33 22.54 8.35 10.11
N VAL A 34 22.99 7.50 9.20
CA VAL A 34 23.41 7.82 7.82
C VAL A 34 22.35 8.54 6.98
N TYR A 35 21.06 8.41 7.32
CA TYR A 35 20.00 9.05 6.56
C TYR A 35 19.80 10.52 6.93
N SER A 36 19.36 11.31 5.95
CA SER A 36 19.06 12.73 6.13
C SER A 36 17.95 12.97 7.16
N SER A 37 18.02 14.12 7.82
CA SER A 37 16.97 14.56 8.75
C SER A 37 15.60 14.64 8.07
N THR A 38 15.53 15.11 6.83
CA THR A 38 14.31 15.19 6.03
C THR A 38 13.66 13.83 5.84
N LEU A 39 14.42 12.80 5.45
CA LEU A 39 13.88 11.45 5.27
C LEU A 39 13.35 10.89 6.59
N LYS A 40 14.10 11.09 7.69
CA LYS A 40 13.68 10.68 9.03
C LYS A 40 12.39 11.38 9.45
N GLN A 41 12.25 12.67 9.19
CA GLN A 41 11.03 13.44 9.47
C GLN A 41 9.84 12.95 8.65
N ILE A 42 10.05 12.68 7.37
CA ILE A 42 9.03 12.13 6.46
C ILE A 42 8.52 10.77 6.97
N ILE A 43 9.42 9.85 7.32
CA ILE A 43 9.02 8.52 7.80
C ILE A 43 8.26 8.64 9.13
N LYS A 44 8.71 9.53 10.04
CA LYS A 44 8.03 9.80 11.31
C LYS A 44 6.64 10.41 11.11
N SER A 45 6.47 11.32 10.16
CA SER A 45 5.16 11.95 9.91
C SER A 45 4.13 10.96 9.37
N MET A 46 4.55 9.96 8.58
CA MET A 46 3.68 8.87 8.14
C MET A 46 3.23 7.94 9.28
N LEU A 47 4.05 7.74 10.31
CA LEU A 47 3.80 6.75 11.37
C LEU A 47 3.18 7.36 12.64
N ARG A 48 2.49 8.51 12.52
CA ARG A 48 1.74 9.12 13.63
C ARG A 48 0.49 8.31 13.99
N LYS A 49 0.14 8.31 15.28
CA LYS A 49 -1.12 7.77 15.83
C LYS A 49 -2.34 8.54 15.34
N HIS A 50 -2.27 9.86 15.43
CA HIS A 50 -3.34 10.79 15.09
C HIS A 50 -3.43 10.97 13.57
N PRO A 51 -4.52 10.56 12.91
CA PRO A 51 -4.65 10.65 11.46
C PRO A 51 -4.68 12.09 10.94
N GLU A 52 -5.18 13.04 11.73
CA GLU A 52 -5.25 14.47 11.39
C GLU A 52 -3.88 15.11 11.10
N HIS A 53 -2.81 14.57 11.69
CA HIS A 53 -1.45 15.05 11.49
C HIS A 53 -0.66 14.20 10.49
N ARG A 54 -1.25 13.12 9.99
CA ARG A 54 -0.62 12.25 9.00
C ARG A 54 -0.75 12.94 7.64
N PRO A 55 0.36 13.21 6.94
CA PRO A 55 0.30 13.87 5.64
C PRO A 55 -0.43 12.97 4.64
N THR A 56 -1.26 13.57 3.80
CA THR A 56 -1.86 12.87 2.68
C THR A 56 -0.76 12.46 1.70
N THR A 57 -0.99 11.40 0.91
CA THR A 57 -0.05 11.00 -0.14
C THR A 57 0.26 12.14 -1.11
N ALA A 58 -0.73 12.99 -1.42
CA ALA A 58 -0.53 14.17 -2.25
C ALA A 58 0.43 15.19 -1.61
N ASP A 59 0.28 15.48 -0.32
CA ASP A 59 1.15 16.41 0.42
C ASP A 59 2.57 15.84 0.52
N TRP A 60 2.66 14.53 0.71
CA TRP A 60 3.93 13.82 0.72
C TRP A 60 4.67 13.92 -0.62
N LEU A 61 3.97 13.67 -1.74
CA LEU A 61 4.56 13.74 -3.08
C LEU A 61 4.95 15.17 -3.50
N ARG A 62 4.36 16.20 -2.89
CA ARG A 62 4.67 17.61 -3.12
C ARG A 62 5.91 18.11 -2.38
N HIS A 63 6.55 17.29 -1.55
CA HIS A 63 7.73 17.71 -0.79
C HIS A 63 8.88 18.12 -1.73
N PRO A 64 9.59 19.24 -1.49
CA PRO A 64 10.64 19.73 -2.40
C PRO A 64 11.73 18.71 -2.73
N HIS A 65 12.09 17.87 -1.76
CA HIS A 65 13.11 16.82 -1.94
C HIS A 65 12.61 15.59 -2.73
N LEU A 66 11.30 15.42 -2.87
CA LEU A 66 10.70 14.28 -3.57
C LEU A 66 10.24 14.64 -4.99
N GLN A 67 9.81 15.89 -5.20
CA GLN A 67 9.37 16.41 -6.49
C GLN A 67 10.30 16.07 -7.68
N PRO A 68 11.63 16.21 -7.62
CA PRO A 68 12.50 15.86 -8.75
C PRO A 68 12.49 14.36 -9.08
N PHE A 69 12.29 13.49 -8.08
CA PHE A 69 12.20 12.04 -8.28
C PHE A 69 10.83 11.62 -8.83
N VAL A 70 9.76 12.30 -8.41
CA VAL A 70 8.41 12.09 -8.94
C VAL A 70 8.30 12.50 -10.41
N LEU A 71 8.94 13.61 -10.80
CA LEU A 71 9.01 14.02 -12.20
C LEU A 71 9.81 13.01 -13.04
N ARG A 72 10.90 12.47 -12.49
CA ARG A 72 11.72 11.46 -13.15
C ARG A 72 10.97 10.13 -13.32
N SER A 73 10.20 9.68 -12.32
CA SER A 73 9.45 8.42 -12.38
C SER A 73 8.34 8.42 -13.42
N ARG A 74 7.83 9.59 -13.81
CA ARG A 74 6.89 9.70 -14.94
C ARG A 74 7.52 9.32 -16.28
N ASN A 75 8.86 9.40 -16.38
CA ASN A 75 9.62 9.18 -17.60
C ASN A 75 10.50 7.91 -17.54
N THR A 76 10.39 7.08 -16.49
CA THR A 76 11.23 5.88 -16.34
C THR A 76 10.79 4.74 -17.27
N PRO A 77 11.74 4.07 -17.94
CA PRO A 77 11.43 2.86 -18.70
C PRO A 77 10.95 1.74 -17.77
N SER A 78 10.01 0.94 -18.30
CA SER A 78 9.20 -0.11 -17.66
C SER A 78 9.94 -1.11 -16.72
N VAL A 79 11.28 -1.18 -16.78
CA VAL A 79 12.10 -2.12 -16.02
C VAL A 79 11.99 -1.91 -14.49
N PHE A 80 11.82 -0.66 -14.02
CA PHE A 80 11.62 -0.38 -12.59
C PHE A 80 10.23 -0.77 -12.07
N ILE A 81 9.22 -0.83 -12.94
CA ILE A 81 7.87 -1.28 -12.58
C ILE A 81 7.87 -2.79 -12.34
N LEU A 82 8.70 -3.55 -13.06
CA LEU A 82 8.80 -5.00 -12.90
C LEU A 82 9.29 -5.39 -11.50
N VAL A 83 10.29 -4.69 -10.96
CA VAL A 83 10.83 -4.96 -9.61
C VAL A 83 9.80 -4.67 -8.51
N LEU A 84 9.02 -3.60 -8.63
CA LEU A 84 7.91 -3.30 -7.72
C LEU A 84 6.79 -4.35 -7.83
N LEU A 85 6.45 -4.80 -9.05
CA LEU A 85 5.42 -5.83 -9.28
C LEU A 85 5.83 -7.20 -8.74
N ILE A 86 7.11 -7.58 -8.86
CA ILE A 86 7.63 -8.86 -8.34
C ILE A 86 7.57 -8.90 -6.81
N SER A 87 7.77 -7.77 -6.12
CA SER A 87 7.63 -7.71 -4.66
C SER A 87 6.16 -7.72 -4.21
N CYS A 88 5.24 -7.21 -5.03
CA CYS A 88 3.79 -7.16 -4.78
C CYS A 88 3.03 -8.46 -5.12
N ASN A 89 3.68 -9.63 -5.22
CA ASN A 89 3.05 -10.91 -5.58
C ASN A 89 1.93 -11.40 -4.63
N SER A 90 1.57 -10.64 -3.58
CA SER A 90 0.40 -10.91 -2.73
C SER A 90 -0.86 -10.10 -3.13
N LEU A 91 -0.74 -9.00 -3.88
CA LEU A 91 -1.89 -8.21 -4.30
C LEU A 91 -2.19 -8.40 -5.79
N GLU A 92 -3.16 -9.29 -6.02
CA GLU A 92 -4.11 -9.27 -7.14
C GLU A 92 -3.59 -9.72 -8.53
N LYS A 93 -3.99 -10.95 -8.88
CA LYS A 93 -4.04 -11.54 -10.24
C LYS A 93 -4.95 -10.78 -11.22
N ASN A 94 -5.11 -9.46 -11.10
CA ASN A 94 -6.02 -8.64 -11.92
C ASN A 94 -5.35 -7.44 -12.61
N LEU A 95 -4.07 -7.13 -12.36
CA LEU A 95 -3.38 -5.98 -13.00
C LEU A 95 -2.72 -6.30 -14.34
N THR A 96 -2.51 -7.57 -14.67
CA THR A 96 -1.99 -7.99 -15.99
C THR A 96 -2.98 -7.71 -17.13
N ASN A 97 -4.27 -7.58 -16.82
CA ASN A 97 -5.30 -7.25 -17.81
C ASN A 97 -5.42 -5.74 -18.08
N LEU A 98 -4.89 -4.87 -17.20
CA LEU A 98 -4.97 -3.41 -17.40
C LEU A 98 -3.81 -2.87 -18.25
N ALA A 99 -2.65 -3.52 -18.22
CA ALA A 99 -1.48 -3.16 -19.02
C ALA A 99 -1.65 -3.50 -20.51
N VAL A 100 -2.47 -4.51 -20.84
CA VAL A 100 -2.72 -4.93 -22.24
C VAL A 100 -3.93 -4.20 -22.87
N ALA A 101 -4.83 -3.64 -22.07
CA ALA A 101 -6.06 -3.02 -22.56
C ALA A 101 -5.90 -1.57 -23.08
N ARG A 102 -4.68 -1.03 -23.16
CA ARG A 102 -4.45 0.35 -23.67
C ARG A 102 -4.35 0.42 -25.20
N THR A 103 -4.47 -0.70 -25.91
CA THR A 103 -4.62 -0.72 -27.37
C THR A 103 -5.92 -1.41 -27.79
N ARG A 104 -6.81 -0.59 -28.37
CA ARG A 104 -8.07 -0.92 -29.05
C ARG A 104 -9.30 -1.00 -28.13
N GLY A 105 -10.21 -0.04 -28.39
CA GLY A 105 -11.52 0.02 -27.77
C GLY A 105 -12.35 -1.22 -28.09
N THR A 106 -12.61 -2.02 -27.06
CA THR A 106 -13.63 -3.07 -27.08
C THR A 106 -14.45 -2.99 -25.80
N LYS A 107 -15.77 -2.92 -25.96
CA LYS A 107 -16.76 -2.74 -24.90
C LYS A 107 -16.69 -3.91 -23.91
N MET A 108 -16.17 -3.70 -22.70
CA MET A 108 -16.11 -4.70 -21.61
C MET A 108 -17.51 -5.06 -21.09
N LYS A 109 -18.15 -6.06 -21.68
CA LYS A 109 -19.40 -6.67 -21.16
C LYS A 109 -19.15 -7.82 -20.16
N GLY A 110 -17.92 -8.31 -20.03
CA GLY A 110 -17.59 -9.50 -19.23
C GLY A 110 -17.42 -9.27 -17.72
N LEU A 111 -16.88 -8.12 -17.30
CA LEU A 111 -16.60 -7.85 -15.89
C LEU A 111 -17.86 -7.71 -15.03
N GLN A 112 -18.94 -7.19 -15.59
CA GLN A 112 -20.20 -7.07 -14.85
C GLN A 112 -20.77 -8.45 -14.47
N THR A 113 -20.60 -9.46 -15.31
CA THR A 113 -21.13 -10.80 -15.07
C THR A 113 -20.36 -11.50 -13.94
N VAL A 114 -19.03 -11.34 -13.92
CA VAL A 114 -18.17 -11.91 -12.87
C VAL A 114 -18.47 -11.28 -11.51
N TRP A 115 -18.58 -9.94 -11.46
CA TRP A 115 -18.89 -9.23 -10.22
C TRP A 115 -20.29 -9.55 -9.69
N ARG A 116 -21.30 -9.65 -10.57
CA ARG A 116 -22.65 -10.08 -10.19
C ARG A 116 -22.68 -11.51 -9.66
N LYS A 117 -21.89 -12.43 -10.22
CA LYS A 117 -21.77 -13.82 -9.74
C LYS A 117 -21.11 -13.88 -8.37
N PHE A 118 -20.08 -13.07 -8.14
CA PHE A 118 -19.41 -12.96 -6.83
C PHE A 118 -20.35 -12.43 -5.75
N ILE A 119 -21.09 -11.34 -6.04
CA ILE A 119 -22.08 -10.80 -5.09
C ILE A 119 -23.17 -11.82 -4.79
N ARG A 120 -23.65 -12.58 -5.80
CA ARG A 120 -24.65 -13.64 -5.61
C ARG A 120 -24.12 -14.77 -4.72
N LEU A 121 -22.87 -15.19 -4.88
CA LEU A 121 -22.26 -16.22 -4.04
C LEU A 121 -22.09 -15.75 -2.59
N LYS A 122 -21.62 -14.51 -2.38
CA LYS A 122 -21.53 -13.93 -1.03
C LYS A 122 -22.91 -13.80 -0.36
N LYS A 123 -23.97 -13.53 -1.12
CA LYS A 123 -25.35 -13.48 -0.60
C LYS A 123 -25.88 -14.87 -0.19
N MET A 124 -25.51 -15.93 -0.92
CA MET A 124 -25.87 -17.31 -0.55
C MET A 124 -25.08 -17.82 0.66
N GLU A 125 -23.81 -17.40 0.80
CA GLU A 125 -22.99 -17.70 1.98
C GLU A 125 -23.60 -17.11 3.26
N MET A 126 -24.09 -15.86 3.18
CA MET A 126 -24.74 -15.18 4.30
C MET A 126 -26.03 -15.90 4.73
N TYR A 127 -26.89 -16.27 3.77
CA TYR A 127 -28.13 -17.01 4.06
C TYR A 127 -27.88 -18.40 4.70
N ARG A 128 -26.73 -19.01 4.41
CA ARG A 128 -26.34 -20.30 5.00
C ARG A 128 -25.92 -20.17 6.47
N GLN A 129 -25.34 -19.04 6.87
CA GLN A 129 -24.97 -18.79 8.28
C GLN A 129 -26.18 -18.45 9.15
N GLU A 130 -27.25 -17.94 8.55
CA GLU A 130 -28.45 -17.48 9.27
C GLU A 130 -29.46 -18.62 9.55
N THR A 131 -29.35 -19.77 8.88
CA THR A 131 -30.18 -20.98 9.15
C THR A 131 -29.50 -22.00 10.07
N ALA A 132 -28.31 -21.70 10.58
CA ALA A 132 -27.52 -22.59 11.45
C ALA A 132 -27.42 -22.08 12.90
N ASN A 133 -28.30 -21.15 13.29
CA ASN A 133 -28.43 -20.59 14.63
C ASN A 133 -29.89 -20.67 15.08
#